data_AF-A0A3B8KT74-F1
#
_entry.id   AF-A0A3B8KT74-F1
#
_cell.length_a   1.000
_cell.length_b   1.000
_cell.length_c   1.000
_cell.angle_alpha   90.00
_cell.angle_beta   90.00
_cell.angle_gamma   90.00
#
_symmetry.space_group_name_H-M   'P 1'
#
loop_
_entity.id
_entity.type
_entity.pdbx_description
1 polymer ?
#
loop_
_entity_poly.entity_id
_entity_poly.type
_entity_poly.pdbx_seq_one_letter_code
_entity_poly.pdbx_strand_id
1 'polypeptide(L)' 'MIDGGDGDDVMDGGDGNDSLYGGGGADNLQGAGGDDMINAGGDADVIDG' A
#
# COMPACT_ATOMS: atom_id res chain seq x y z
N MET A 1 -8.97 4.23 -2.77
CA MET A 1 -7.69 4.88 -3.07
C MET A 1 -7.12 5.44 -1.78
N ILE A 2 -5.91 5.02 -1.43
CA ILE A 2 -5.16 5.37 -0.22
C ILE A 2 -3.74 5.76 -0.68
N ASP A 3 -3.17 6.81 -0.09
CA ASP A 3 -1.86 7.37 -0.44
C ASP A 3 -1.08 7.67 0.86
N GLY A 4 0.12 7.08 1.00
CA GLY A 4 1.00 7.21 2.17
C GLY A 4 1.85 8.47 2.10
N GLY A 5 2.48 8.69 0.95
CA GLY A 5 3.29 9.89 0.67
C GLY A 5 4.77 9.64 0.92
N ASP A 6 5.45 10.60 1.56
CA ASP A 6 6.85 10.43 1.93
C ASP A 6 6.93 9.92 3.39
N GLY A 7 7.74 8.89 3.63
CA GLY A 7 7.97 8.29 4.94
C GLY A 7 7.76 6.78 4.93
N ASP A 8 8.05 6.14 6.05
CA ASP A 8 7.75 4.72 6.23
C ASP A 8 6.28 4.60 6.70
N ASP A 9 5.39 4.15 5.82
CA ASP A 9 3.95 4.09 6.08
C ASP A 9 3.42 2.69 6.41
N VAL A 10 2.29 2.66 7.11
CA VAL A 10 1.49 1.43 7.35
C VAL A 10 0.09 1.66 6.81
N MET A 11 -0.29 0.91 5.79
CA MET A 11 -1.56 1.08 5.08
C MET A 11 -2.35 -0.23 5.00
N ASP A 12 -3.69 -0.12 5.11
CA ASP A 12 -4.63 -1.23 4.97
C ASP A 12 -5.79 -0.80 4.06
N GLY A 13 -5.99 -1.53 2.97
CA GLY A 13 -7.07 -1.35 1.99
C GLY A 13 -8.43 -1.77 2.54
N GLY A 14 -8.45 -2.79 3.40
CA GLY A 14 -9.68 -3.38 3.92
C GLY A 14 -10.41 -4.25 2.89
N ASP A 15 -11.71 -4.47 3.11
CA ASP A 15 -12.54 -5.18 2.14
C ASP A 15 -12.89 -4.26 0.97
N GLY A 16 -12.68 -4.71 -0.27
CA GLY A 16 -12.97 -3.93 -1.46
C GLY A 16 -11.96 -4.15 -2.57
N ASN A 17 -12.15 -3.42 -3.68
CA ASN A 17 -11.13 -3.31 -4.71
C ASN A 17 -10.44 -1.97 -4.52
N ASP A 18 -9.25 -1.99 -3.93
CA ASP A 18 -8.56 -0.79 -3.50
C ASP A 18 -7.42 -0.39 -4.43
N SER A 19 -6.94 0.84 -4.20
CA SER A 19 -5.79 1.38 -4.89
C SER A 19 -4.88 2.03 -3.85
N LEU A 20 -3.78 1.38 -3.52
CA LEU A 20 -2.83 1.82 -2.50
C LEU A 20 -1.57 2.37 -3.18
N TYR A 21 -1.14 3.56 -2.78
CA TYR A 21 0.12 4.20 -3.19
C TYR A 21 0.98 4.45 -1.95
N GLY A 22 2.08 3.69 -1.78
CA GLY A 22 3.01 3.83 -0.65
C GLY A 22 3.74 5.16 -0.72
N GLY A 23 4.53 5.33 -1.79
CA GLY A 23 5.20 6.59 -2.09
C GLY A 23 6.70 6.41 -1.98
N GLY A 24 7.37 7.14 -1.10
CA GLY A 24 8.80 6.98 -0.85
C GLY A 24 9.07 6.69 0.61
N GLY A 25 9.99 5.78 0.92
CA GLY A 25 10.16 5.21 2.26
C GLY A 25 9.85 3.71 2.27
N ALA A 26 10.15 3.04 3.37
CA ALA A 26 9.96 1.59 3.50
C ALA A 26 8.57 1.27 4.06
N ASP A 27 7.65 0.88 3.18
CA ASP A 27 6.23 0.78 3.52
C ASP A 27 5.77 -0.64 3.92
N ASN A 28 4.69 -0.71 4.69
CA ASN A 28 3.92 -1.93 4.93
C ASN A 28 2.49 -1.75 4.42
N LEU A 29 2.16 -2.45 3.34
CA LEU A 29 0.90 -2.28 2.60
C LEU A 29 0.09 -3.57 2.64
N GLN A 30 -1.16 -3.50 3.05
CA GLN A 30 -2.10 -4.62 3.06
C GLN A 30 -3.28 -4.29 2.13
N GLY A 31 -3.51 -5.09 1.08
CA GLY A 31 -4.69 -4.98 0.22
C GLY A 31 -5.95 -5.52 0.90
N ALA A 32 -5.79 -6.71 1.51
CA ALA A 32 -6.81 -7.48 2.20
C ALA A 32 -7.83 -8.13 1.25
N GLY A 33 -9.04 -7.58 1.14
CA GLY A 33 -10.18 -8.33 0.65
C GLY A 33 -10.69 -7.89 -0.71
N GLY A 34 -10.09 -8.30 -1.81
CA GLY A 34 -10.65 -8.09 -3.15
C GLY A 34 -9.60 -8.05 -4.24
N ASP A 35 -9.91 -7.38 -5.35
CA ASP A 35 -8.96 -7.18 -6.46
C ASP A 35 -8.27 -5.82 -6.31
N ASP A 36 -7.10 -5.81 -5.67
CA ASP A 36 -6.38 -4.59 -5.32
C ASP A 36 -5.30 -4.20 -6.32
N MET A 37 -5.05 -2.89 -6.41
CA MET A 37 -3.89 -2.32 -7.08
C MET A 37 -2.98 -1.66 -6.05
N ILE A 38 -1.78 -2.21 -5.87
CA ILE A 38 -0.80 -1.68 -4.90
C ILE A 38 0.43 -1.19 -5.66
N ASN A 39 0.81 0.06 -5.42
CA ASN A 39 2.06 0.66 -5.88
C ASN A 39 2.85 1.16 -4.67
N ALA A 40 3.82 0.38 -4.22
CA ALA A 40 4.58 0.71 -3.02
C ALA A 40 5.58 1.85 -3.23
N GLY A 41 6.17 1.95 -4.42
CA GLY A 41 7.23 2.90 -4.67
C GLY A 41 8.51 2.20 -5.10
N GLY A 42 9.65 2.82 -4.82
CA GLY A 42 10.96 2.34 -5.26
C GLY A 42 11.84 1.76 -4.16
N ASP A 43 11.38 1.79 -2.91
CA ASP A 43 12.16 1.44 -1.73
C ASP A 43 11.88 0.00 -1.28
N ALA A 44 12.32 -0.36 -0.07
CA ALA A 44 12.24 -1.72 0.44
C ALA A 44 10.89 -1.95 1.15
N ASP A 45 9.89 -2.38 0.39
CA ASP A 45 8.51 -2.47 0.86
C ASP A 45 8.07 -3.89 1.21
N VAL A 46 7.08 -3.98 2.10
CA VAL A 46 6.32 -5.21 2.39
C VAL A 46 4.91 -5.03 1.87
N ILE A 47 4.48 -5.97 1.03
CA ILE A 47 3.15 -5.98 0.43
C ILE A 47 2.46 -7.30 0.78
N ASP A 48 1.33 -7.21 1.46
CA ASP A 48 0.38 -8.31 1.63
C ASP A 48 -0.85 -8.02 0.75
N GLY A 49 -1.20 -8.99 -0.10
CA GLY A 49 -2.23 -8.86 -1.12
C GLY A 49 -3.60 -9.15 -0.55
#